data_AF-A0A926U1I0-F1
#
_entry.id   AF-A0A926U1I0-F1
#
_cell.length_a   1.000
_cell.length_b   1.000
_cell.length_c   1.000
_cell.angle_alpha   90.00
_cell.angle_beta   90.00
_cell.angle_gamma   90.00
#
_symmetry.space_group_name_H-M   'P 1'
#
loop_
_entity.id
_entity.type
_entity.pdbx_description
1 polymer ?
#
loop_
_entity_poly.entity_id
_entity_poly.type
_entity_poly.pdbx_seq_one_letter_code
_entity_poly.pdbx_strand_id
1 'polypeptide(L)' 'MHVRQGDIVRYIGSDPRIQRDYGDRDLVVIDVDSNCLTICQNQEGNLLVGVYCNELEIISSSFDNQTDAELDS' A
#
# COMPACT_ATOMS: atom_id res chain seq x y z
N MET A 1 -3.05 11.71 -1.59
CA MET A 1 -2.20 10.67 -2.20
C MET A 1 -3.08 9.44 -2.42
N HIS A 2 -3.06 8.82 -3.59
CA HIS A 2 -3.89 7.65 -3.87
C HIS A 2 -3.03 6.39 -3.76
N VAL A 3 -3.50 5.38 -3.02
CA VAL A 3 -2.85 4.07 -2.91
C VAL A 3 -2.84 3.40 -4.30
N ARG A 4 -1.69 2.86 -4.70
CA ARG A 4 -1.48 2.21 -5.99
C ARG A 4 -0.71 0.91 -5.82
N GLN A 5 -0.79 0.06 -6.83
CA GLN A 5 0.08 -1.11 -6.93
C GLN A 5 1.56 -0.70 -6.82
N GLY A 6 2.32 -1.42 -5.99
CA GLY A 6 3.73 -1.19 -5.71
C GLY A 6 4.01 -0.29 -4.50
N ASP A 7 3.00 0.44 -3.97
CA ASP A 7 3.20 1.26 -2.78
C ASP A 7 3.50 0.41 -1.55
N ILE A 8 4.32 0.95 -0.65
CA ILE A 8 4.55 0.40 0.68
C ILE A 8 3.61 1.12 1.64
N VAL A 9 2.76 0.34 2.31
CA VAL A 9 1.70 0.84 3.19
C VAL A 9 1.72 0.17 4.56
N ARG A 10 1.04 0.79 5.52
CA ARG A 10 0.75 0.24 6.84
C ARG A 10 -0.75 0.22 7.10
N TYR A 11 -1.24 -0.83 7.76
CA TYR A 11 -2.65 -0.90 8.17
C TYR A 11 -2.92 0.03 9.36
N ILE A 12 -3.83 0.98 9.18
CA ILE A 12 -4.27 1.95 10.21
C ILE A 12 -5.75 1.80 10.57
N GLY A 13 -6.44 0.79 10.03
CA GLY A 13 -7.84 0.52 10.35
C GLY A 13 -8.04 0.04 11.79
N SER A 14 -9.32 -0.07 12.18
CA SER A 14 -9.72 -0.32 13.56
C SER A 14 -10.02 -1.78 13.90
N ASP A 15 -9.91 -2.74 12.96
CA ASP A 15 -10.12 -4.16 13.29
C ASP A 15 -8.94 -4.65 14.16
N PRO A 16 -9.19 -5.07 15.42
CA PRO A 16 -8.13 -5.41 16.36
C PRO A 16 -7.35 -6.67 15.96
N ARG A 17 -7.94 -7.57 15.16
CA ARG A 17 -7.25 -8.77 14.68
C ARG A 17 -6.29 -8.41 13.56
N ILE A 18 -6.73 -7.57 12.62
CA ILE A 18 -5.86 -7.10 11.54
C ILE A 18 -4.73 -6.23 12.12
N GLN A 19 -5.03 -5.36 13.08
CA GLN A 19 -4.00 -4.57 13.76
C GLN A 19 -2.93 -5.45 14.42
N ARG A 20 -3.34 -6.47 15.16
CA ARG A 20 -2.38 -7.37 15.81
C ARG A 20 -1.50 -8.10 14.81
N ASP A 21 -2.06 -8.52 13.68
CA ASP A 21 -1.36 -9.39 12.73
C ASP A 21 -0.53 -8.58 11.70
N TYR A 22 -0.97 -7.36 11.34
CA TYR A 22 -0.43 -6.52 10.25
C TYR A 22 -0.12 -5.06 10.61
N GLY A 23 -0.56 -4.56 11.76
CA GLY A 23 -0.50 -3.15 12.14
C GLY A 23 0.88 -2.51 12.16
N ASP A 24 1.87 -3.25 12.65
CA ASP A 24 3.27 -2.81 12.72
C ASP A 24 4.12 -3.35 11.55
N ARG A 25 3.48 -3.87 10.51
CA ARG A 25 4.16 -4.46 9.35
C ARG A 25 4.04 -3.55 8.15
N ASP A 26 5.14 -3.45 7.42
CA ASP A 26 5.14 -2.83 6.09
C ASP A 26 4.58 -3.84 5.08
N LEU A 27 3.63 -3.39 4.27
CA LEU A 27 2.94 -4.19 3.28
C LEU A 27 3.13 -3.60 1.89
N VAL A 28 3.36 -4.43 0.89
CA VAL A 28 3.38 -4.01 -0.51
C VAL A 28 1.98 -4.17 -1.09
N VAL A 29 1.44 -3.14 -1.73
CA VAL A 29 0.18 -3.24 -2.48
C VAL A 29 0.42 -4.05 -3.75
N ILE A 30 -0.25 -5.18 -3.85
CA ILE A 30 -0.17 -6.09 -5.00
C ILE A 30 -1.20 -5.73 -6.06
N ASP A 31 -2.39 -5.31 -5.64
CA ASP A 31 -3.48 -4.90 -6.52
C ASP A 31 -4.44 -3.93 -5.81
N VAL A 32 -5.14 -3.11 -6.60
CA VAL A 32 -6.18 -2.18 -6.14
C VAL A 32 -7.29 -2.13 -7.19
N ASP A 33 -8.53 -2.38 -6.76
CA ASP A 33 -9.68 -2.33 -7.65
C ASP A 33 -10.21 -0.89 -7.82
N SER A 34 -11.23 -0.73 -8.68
CA SER A 34 -11.86 0.59 -8.92
C SER A 34 -12.66 1.12 -7.72
N ASN A 35 -12.94 0.30 -6.71
CA ASN A 35 -13.63 0.66 -5.47
C ASN A 35 -12.66 0.95 -4.32
N CYS A 36 -11.36 0.99 -4.59
CA CYS A 36 -10.32 1.16 -3.57
C CYS A 36 -10.23 0.01 -2.55
N LEU A 37 -10.63 -1.20 -2.94
CA LEU A 37 -10.30 -2.44 -2.22
C LEU A 37 -8.92 -2.91 -2.66
N THR A 38 -8.06 -3.26 -1.71
CA THR A 38 -6.68 -3.65 -1.99
C THR A 38 -6.37 -5.10 -1.63
N ILE A 39 -5.32 -5.60 -2.28
CA ILE A 39 -4.59 -6.78 -1.85
C ILE A 39 -3.19 -6.32 -1.46
N CYS A 40 -2.77 -6.62 -0.23
CA CYS A 40 -1.46 -6.27 0.29
C CYS A 40 -0.70 -7.54 0.73
N GLN A 41 0.63 -7.53 0.61
CA GLN A 41 1.48 -8.64 1.00
C GLN A 41 2.59 -8.18 1.93
N ASN A 42 2.86 -8.93 3.00
CA ASN A 42 4.01 -8.70 3.88
C ASN A 42 5.28 -9.44 3.39
N GLN A 43 6.43 -9.18 4.02
CA GLN A 43 7.71 -9.80 3.64
C GLN A 43 7.75 -11.34 3.80
N GLU A 44 6.86 -11.91 4.60
CA GLU A 44 6.73 -13.37 4.81
C GLU A 44 5.85 -14.03 3.74
N GLY A 45 5.24 -13.24 2.85
CA GLY A 45 4.33 -13.71 1.80
C GLY A 45 2.87 -13.80 2.21
N ASN A 46 2.52 -13.43 3.45
CA ASN A 46 1.14 -13.43 3.95
C ASN A 46 0.33 -12.29 3.32
N LEU A 47 -0.93 -12.57 2.96
CA LEU A 47 -1.80 -11.64 2.27
C LEU A 47 -2.85 -11.03 3.20
N LEU A 48 -2.99 -9.71 3.12
CA LEU A 48 -4.12 -8.95 3.64
C LEU A 48 -5.01 -8.56 2.46
N VAL A 49 -6.22 -9.13 2.40
CA VAL A 49 -7.13 -8.99 1.26
C VAL A 49 -8.39 -8.27 1.69
N GLY A 50 -8.83 -7.32 0.87
CA GLY A 50 -10.13 -6.68 1.04
C GLY A 50 -10.15 -5.57 2.08
N VAL A 51 -9.01 -4.90 2.31
CA VAL A 51 -8.95 -3.67 3.09
C VAL A 51 -9.13 -2.48 2.17
N TYR A 52 -9.79 -1.42 2.66
CA TYR A 52 -10.00 -0.22 1.87
C TYR A 52 -8.77 0.69 1.93
N CYS A 53 -8.52 1.45 0.86
CA CYS A 53 -7.41 2.40 0.79
C CYS A 53 -7.39 3.44 1.93
N ASN A 54 -8.54 3.78 2.53
CA ASN A 54 -8.61 4.70 3.67
C ASN A 54 -8.20 4.06 5.01
N GLU A 55 -8.03 2.74 5.04
CA GLU A 55 -7.46 1.99 6.17
C GLU A 55 -5.96 1.76 6.02
N LEU A 56 -5.33 2.38 5.01
CA LEU A 56 -3.92 2.26 4.69
C LEU A 56 -3.23 3.62 4.74
N GLU A 57 -2.08 3.66 5.40
CA GLU A 57 -1.15 4.79 5.37
C GLU A 57 -0.01 4.47 4.41
N ILE A 58 0.27 5.37 3.45
CA ILE A 58 1.41 5.22 2.53
C ILE A 58 2.69 5.62 3.26
N ILE A 59 3.62 4.68 3.36
CA ILE A 59 4.95 4.87 3.97
C ILE A 59 5.98 5.25 2.89
N SER A 60 5.87 4.64 1.71
CA SER A 60 6.72 4.94 0.56
C SER A 60 5.94 4.71 -0.72
N SER A 61 6.03 5.65 -1.66
CA SER A 61 5.40 5.51 -2.96
C SER A 61 6.42 5.02 -3.99
N SER A 62 6.03 4.05 -4.80
CA SER A 62 6.94 3.46 -5.80
C SER A 62 7.30 4.40 -6.95
N PHE A 63 6.66 5.57 -7.04
CA PHE A 63 6.77 6.51 -8.16
C PHE A 63 7.54 7.81 -7.87
N ASP A 64 8.20 7.95 -6.71
CA ASP A 64 9.04 9.13 -6.42
C ASP A 64 10.39 9.16 -7.17
N ASN A 65 10.50 8.47 -8.33
CA ASN A 65 11.68 8.46 -9.21
C ASN A 65 11.34 8.73 -10.69
N GLN A 66 10.38 9.62 -10.96
CA GLN A 66 10.39 10.41 -12.20
C GLN A 66 10.74 11.85 -11.85
N THR A 67 12.02 12.12 -11.58
CA THR A 67 12.55 13.42 -12.00
C THR A 67 12.41 13.46 -13.51
N ASP A 68 11.59 14.38 -13.98
CA ASP A 68 11.66 14.93 -15.33
C ASP A 68 13.13 15.21 -15.67
N ALA A 69 13.79 14.26 -16.34
CA ALA A 69 14.91 14.63 -17.21
C ALA A 69 14.24 15.30 -18.40
N GLU A 70 14.04 16.61 -18.24
CA GLU A 70 13.61 17.51 -19.28
C GLU A 70 14.36 17.18 -20.58
N LEU A 71 13.57 17.03 -21.64
CA LEU A 71 14.00 17.25 -23.00
C LEU A 71 14.79 18.56 -23.04
N ASP A 72 16.11 18.48 -23.24
CA ASP A 72 16.80 19.60 -23.83
C ASP A 72 17.92 19.14 -24.78
N SER A 73 17.73 19.58 -26.04
CA SER A 73 18.69 19.71 -27.16
C SER A 73 19.17 18.47 -27.91
#